data_AF-A0A3R9DQX5-F1
#
_entry.id   AF-A0A3R9DQX5-F1
#
_cell.length_a   1.000
_cell.length_b   1.000
_cell.length_c   1.000
_cell.angle_alpha   90.00
_cell.angle_beta   90.00
_cell.angle_gamma   90.00
#
_symmetry.space_group_name_H-M   'P 1'
#
loop_
_entity.id
_entity.type
_entity.pdbx_description
1 polymer ?
#
loop_
_entity_poly.entity_id
_entity_poly.type
_entity_poly.pdbx_seq_one_letter_code
_entity_poly.pdbx_strand_id
1 'polypeptide(L)' 'MSSLWELTDEKLIEAYHKATLLNLDATFIAMLIEEIDNRGLDQLINQYVS' A
#
# COMPACT_ATOMS: atom_id res chain seq x y z
N MET A 1 -2.73 -18.76 -4.43
CA MET A 1 -1.71 -17.77 -4.09
C MET A 1 -2.14 -16.49 -4.77
N SER A 2 -2.96 -15.67 -4.12
CA SER A 2 -3.31 -14.34 -4.66
C SER A 2 -2.13 -13.44 -4.40
N SER A 3 -1.57 -12.88 -5.47
CA SER A 3 -0.34 -12.08 -5.38
C SER A 3 -0.73 -10.61 -5.24
N LEU A 4 0.08 -9.79 -4.55
CA LEU A 4 -0.17 -8.35 -4.38
C LEU A 4 -0.44 -7.62 -5.71
N TRP A 5 0.17 -8.12 -6.79
CA TRP A 5 0.00 -7.68 -8.17
C TRP A 5 -1.44 -7.73 -8.70
N GLU A 6 -2.32 -8.55 -8.11
CA GLU A 6 -3.73 -8.66 -8.50
C GLU A 6 -4.63 -7.64 -7.81
N LEU A 7 -4.09 -6.86 -6.86
CA LEU A 7 -4.85 -5.79 -6.21
C LEU A 7 -5.08 -4.65 -7.20
N THR A 8 -6.30 -4.13 -7.23
CA THR A 8 -6.58 -2.83 -7.84
C THR A 8 -5.91 -1.74 -7.02
N ASP A 9 -5.63 -0.60 -7.65
CA ASP A 9 -4.95 0.52 -7.00
C ASP A 9 -5.67 0.97 -5.72
N GLU A 10 -7.00 1.05 -5.74
CA GLU A 10 -7.80 1.35 -4.54
C GLU A 10 -7.56 0.36 -3.39
N LYS A 11 -7.51 -0.95 -3.68
CA LYS A 11 -7.31 -1.97 -2.66
C LYS A 11 -5.87 -1.99 -2.15
N LEU A 12 -4.91 -1.66 -3.00
CA LEU A 12 -3.50 -1.55 -2.61
C LEU A 12 -3.30 -0.40 -1.62
N ILE A 13 -3.87 0.78 -1.91
CA ILE A 13 -3.83 1.93 -1.00
C ILE A 13 -4.58 1.64 0.30
N GLU A 14 -5.77 1.01 0.23
CA GLU A 14 -6.53 0.62 1.41
C GLU A 14 -5.74 -0.38 2.29
N ALA A 15 -5.08 -1.36 1.67
CA ALA A 15 -4.24 -2.32 2.37
C ALA A 15 -3.05 -1.64 3.06
N TYR A 16 -2.39 -0.69 2.40
CA TYR A 16 -1.31 0.11 2.97
C TYR A 16 -1.78 0.90 4.21
N HIS A 17 -2.90 1.62 4.10
CA HIS A 17 -3.44 2.39 5.24
C HIS A 17 -3.83 1.48 6.41
N LYS A 18 -4.51 0.36 6.14
CA LYS A 18 -4.88 -0.60 7.21
C LYS A 18 -3.67 -1.25 7.85
N ALA A 19 -2.66 -1.64 7.05
CA ALA A 19 -1.45 -2.25 7.56
C ALA A 19 -0.67 -1.29 8.47
N THR A 20 -0.59 -0.02 8.07
CA THR A 20 0.04 1.04 8.85
C THR A 20 -0.74 1.32 10.15
N LEU A 21 -2.08 1.45 10.05
CA LEU A 21 -2.95 1.72 11.20
C LEU A 21 -2.90 0.59 12.25
N LEU A 22 -2.89 -0.67 11.78
CA LEU A 22 -2.82 -1.84 12.65
C LEU A 22 -1.39 -2.16 13.10
N ASN A 23 -0.41 -1.36 12.67
CA ASN A 23 1.01 -1.54 12.96
C ASN A 23 1.47 -2.97 12.65
N LEU A 24 1.09 -3.46 11.46
CA LEU A 24 1.45 -4.79 10.99
C LEU A 24 2.95 -4.89 10.70
N ASP A 25 3.38 -6.06 10.28
CA ASP A 25 4.77 -6.35 9.94
C ASP A 25 5.36 -5.30 8.98
N ALA A 26 6.52 -4.77 9.35
CA ALA A 26 7.19 -3.71 8.61
C ALA A 26 7.66 -4.17 7.21
N THR A 27 7.98 -5.46 7.04
CA THR A 27 8.32 -6.04 5.73
C THR A 27 7.10 -6.06 4.83
N PHE A 28 5.94 -6.41 5.37
CA PHE A 28 4.68 -6.35 4.63
C PHE A 28 4.33 -4.93 4.19
N ILE A 29 4.48 -3.95 5.08
CA ILE A 29 4.25 -2.55 4.75
C ILE A 29 5.26 -2.08 3.68
N ALA A 30 6.53 -2.47 3.78
CA ALA A 30 7.54 -2.14 2.79
C ALA A 30 7.21 -2.70 1.39
N MET A 31 6.71 -3.94 1.30
CA MET A 31 6.26 -4.53 0.02
C MET A 31 5.08 -3.75 -0.58
N LEU A 32 4.16 -3.25 0.24
CA LEU A 32 3.05 -2.42 -0.24
C LEU A 32 3.55 -1.07 -0.77
N ILE A 33 4.51 -0.44 -0.08
CA ILE A 33 5.12 0.82 -0.52
C ILE A 33 5.84 0.63 -1.85
N GLU A 34 6.64 -0.44 -2.00
CA GLU A 34 7.33 -0.76 -3.26
C GLU A 34 6.35 -0.92 -4.42
N GLU A 35 5.23 -1.61 -4.20
CA GLU A 35 4.22 -1.78 -5.25
C GLU A 35 3.48 -0.47 -5.58
N ILE A 36 3.25 0.40 -4.60
CA ILE A 36 2.65 1.73 -4.79
C ILE A 36 3.57 2.62 -5.63
N ASP A 37 4.88 2.62 -5.34
CA ASP A 37 5.90 3.36 -6.09
C ASP A 37 6.04 2.82 -7.52
N ASN A 38 6.07 1.49 -7.69
CA ASN A 38 6.10 0.85 -9.01
C ASN A 38 4.92 1.25 -9.91
N ARG A 39 3.76 1.55 -9.31
CA ARG A 39 2.55 2.00 -10.02
C ARG A 39 2.44 3.52 -10.14
N GLY A 40 3.36 4.29 -9.52
CA GLY A 40 3.34 5.75 -9.49
C GLY A 40 2.17 6.34 -8.70
N LEU A 41 1.70 5.62 -7.66
CA LEU A 41 0.56 6.00 -6.84
C LEU A 41 0.97 6.77 -5.57
N ASP A 42 2.22 7.20 -5.48
CA ASP A 42 2.82 7.87 -4.31
C ASP A 42 2.08 9.15 -3.91
N GLN A 43 1.46 9.82 -4.88
CA GLN A 43 0.65 11.00 -4.61
C GLN A 43 -0.62 10.67 -3.83
N LEU A 44 -1.17 9.46 -3.99
CA LEU A 44 -2.41 9.05 -3.32
C LEU A 44 -2.19 8.72 -1.85
N ILE A 45 -1.05 8.13 -1.49
CA ILE A 45 -0.71 7.89 -0.08
C ILE A 45 -0.36 9.19 0.66
N ASN A 46 0.27 10.16 -0.02
CA ASN A 46 0.67 11.42 0.60
C ASN A 46 -0.50 12.40 0.80
N GLN A 47 -1.56 12.30 0.01
CA GLN A 47 -2.76 13.13 0.17
C GLN A 47 -3.57 12.79 1.44
N TYR A 48 -3.41 11.59 2.00
CA TYR A 48 -4.19 11.16 3.16
C TYR A 48 -3.65 11.69 4.50
N VAL A 49 -2.48 12.33 4.51
CA VAL A 49 -1.77 12.80 5.72
C VAL A 49 -1.85 14.33 5.90
N SER A 50 -2.73 15.04 5.19
CA SER A 50 -2.95 16.49 5.34
C SER A 50 -4.16 16.83 6.20
#